data_AF-A0A2P9ARC1-F1
#
_entry.id   AF-A0A2P9ARC1-F1
#
_cell.length_a   1.000
_cell.length_b   1.000
_cell.length_c   1.000
_cell.angle_alpha   90.00
_cell.angle_beta   90.00
_cell.angle_gamma   90.00
#
_symmetry.space_group_name_H-M   'P 1'
#
loop_
_entity.id
_entity.type
_entity.pdbx_description
1 polymer ?
#
loop_
_entity_poly.entity_id
_entity_poly.type
_entity_poly.pdbx_seq_one_letter_code
_entity_poly.pdbx_strand_id
1 'polypeptide(L)'
;MSKCIAALLIASTSSFLSQTDTLLSASSEEVPIGIFLWFPGPGAPKSDADCQALVERVKPSKKQVEQWLWGRTPDVDPGMGPYYLVLSDNRMEPTFSAEGDLDGGDVKLGPTKGGETPFTLVPDDHPDTTITGTIVAKPGSQVLAVTLHDIPVDDAGKDRTVYYCRFEEPATET
;
A
#
# COMPACT_ATOMS: atom_id res chain seq x y z
N MET A 1 45.01 67.24 31.96
CA MET A 1 44.40 66.35 32.97
C MET A 1 43.31 65.54 32.28
N SER A 2 43.29 64.20 32.46
CA SER A 2 42.11 63.27 32.54
C SER A 2 40.82 63.67 31.80
N LYS A 3 40.05 62.85 31.05
CA LYS A 3 39.79 61.40 30.91
C LYS A 3 38.78 61.30 29.72
N CYS A 4 38.91 60.39 28.74
CA CYS A 4 38.29 59.06 28.63
C CYS A 4 36.73 58.99 28.55
N ILE A 5 36.24 58.21 27.54
CA ILE A 5 35.03 57.35 27.51
C ILE A 5 33.69 58.06 27.17
N ALA A 6 32.76 57.56 26.33
CA ALA A 6 32.66 56.39 25.45
C ALA A 6 31.54 56.63 24.42
N ALA A 7 31.64 55.94 23.28
CA ALA A 7 30.57 55.74 22.32
C ALA A 7 29.56 54.70 22.85
N LEU A 8 28.26 54.89 22.56
CA LEU A 8 27.31 53.79 22.48
C LEU A 8 26.23 54.11 21.44
N LEU A 9 26.38 53.51 20.25
CA LEU A 9 25.34 53.36 19.24
C LEU A 9 24.47 52.18 19.67
N ILE A 10 23.21 52.42 20.02
CA ILE A 10 22.22 51.35 20.20
C ILE A 10 21.53 51.15 18.85
N ALA A 11 21.96 50.13 18.12
CA ALA A 11 21.24 49.63 16.95
C ALA A 11 20.07 48.77 17.43
N SER A 12 18.84 49.20 17.16
CA SER A 12 17.64 48.41 17.43
C SER A 12 17.50 47.31 16.38
N THR A 13 17.94 46.09 16.71
CA THR A 13 17.66 44.90 15.90
C THR A 13 16.24 44.42 16.21
N SER A 14 15.31 44.64 15.27
CA SER A 14 14.00 43.99 15.30
C SER A 14 14.17 42.52 14.99
N SER A 15 14.09 41.68 16.01
CA SER A 15 14.03 40.22 15.84
C SER A 15 12.66 39.84 15.26
N PHE A 16 12.65 39.42 14.00
CA PHE A 16 11.55 38.67 13.40
C PHE A 16 11.47 37.30 14.08
N LEU A 17 10.50 37.11 14.97
CA LEU A 17 10.11 35.78 15.44
C LEU A 17 9.24 35.16 14.35
N SER A 18 9.87 34.43 13.44
CA SER A 18 9.18 33.48 12.57
C SER A 18 8.82 32.26 13.43
N GLN A 19 7.60 32.24 13.97
CA GLN A 19 7.03 31.01 14.53
C GLN A 19 6.77 30.08 13.34
N THR A 20 7.69 29.15 13.11
CA THR A 20 7.39 27.93 12.37
C THR A 20 6.48 27.10 13.26
N ASP A 21 5.17 27.26 13.09
CA ASP A 21 4.22 26.21 13.42
C ASP A 21 4.58 25.00 12.56
N THR A 22 5.47 24.15 13.08
CA THR A 22 5.57 22.77 12.66
C THR A 22 4.24 22.12 13.06
N LEU A 23 3.24 22.28 12.19
CA LEU A 23 2.14 21.34 12.11
C LEU A 23 2.79 20.00 11.77
N LEU A 24 3.12 19.24 12.81
CA LEU A 24 3.24 17.80 12.73
C LEU A 24 1.89 17.36 12.15
N SER A 25 1.87 17.21 10.83
CA SER A 25 0.89 16.41 10.14
C SER A 25 1.00 15.04 10.83
N ALA A 26 0.12 14.80 11.80
CA ALA A 26 -0.24 13.44 12.13
C ALA A 26 -0.81 12.93 10.81
N SER A 27 0.06 12.33 9.99
CA SER A 27 -0.35 11.52 8.88
C SER A 27 -1.34 10.57 9.53
N SER A 28 -2.63 10.78 9.27
CA SER A 28 -3.62 9.74 9.49
C SER A 28 -2.99 8.54 8.82
N GLU A 29 -2.63 7.52 9.60
CA GLU A 29 -2.14 6.30 8.99
C GLU A 29 -3.30 5.79 8.15
N GLU A 30 -3.19 5.99 6.84
CA GLU A 30 -4.29 5.77 5.94
C GLU A 30 -4.29 4.30 5.57
N VAL A 31 -5.48 3.73 5.41
CA VAL A 31 -5.60 2.42 4.79
C VAL A 31 -4.97 2.50 3.41
N PRO A 32 -4.15 1.53 2.98
CA PRO A 32 -3.50 1.58 1.69
C PRO A 32 -4.48 1.25 0.56
N ILE A 33 -5.47 2.11 0.33
CA ILE A 33 -6.40 2.03 -0.80
C ILE A 33 -5.62 2.22 -2.11
N GLY A 34 -5.97 1.44 -3.14
CA GLY A 34 -5.35 1.55 -4.46
C GLY A 34 -5.24 0.23 -5.20
N ILE A 35 -4.38 0.23 -6.23
CA ILE A 35 -4.11 -0.92 -7.08
C ILE A 35 -2.67 -1.35 -6.85
N PHE A 36 -2.47 -2.65 -6.66
CA PHE A 36 -1.17 -3.22 -6.35
C PHE A 36 -0.85 -4.38 -7.29
N LEU A 37 0.38 -4.40 -7.79
CA LEU A 37 0.87 -5.44 -8.68
C LEU A 37 1.23 -6.69 -7.87
N TRP A 38 0.66 -7.81 -8.28
CA TRP A 38 1.07 -9.14 -7.84
C TRP A 38 1.70 -9.90 -9.01
N PHE A 39 2.81 -10.57 -8.77
CA PHE A 39 3.49 -11.36 -9.77
C PHE A 39 3.85 -12.74 -9.18
N PRO A 40 3.13 -13.81 -9.53
CA PRO A 40 3.45 -15.15 -9.08
C PRO A 40 4.79 -15.59 -9.68
N GLY A 41 5.75 -15.89 -8.82
CA GLY A 41 7.06 -16.37 -9.23
C GLY A 41 7.92 -16.71 -8.02
N PRO A 42 9.03 -17.45 -8.21
CA PRO A 42 9.98 -17.72 -7.15
C PRO A 42 10.68 -16.42 -6.75
N GLY A 43 10.15 -15.73 -5.73
CA GLY A 43 10.72 -14.49 -5.22
C GLY A 43 9.74 -13.34 -5.10
N ALA A 44 8.53 -13.57 -4.58
CA ALA A 44 7.61 -12.51 -4.16
C ALA A 44 8.39 -11.33 -3.55
N PRO A 45 8.06 -10.08 -3.91
CA PRO A 45 8.90 -8.92 -3.60
C PRO A 45 9.11 -8.81 -2.08
N LYS A 46 10.37 -8.85 -1.64
CA LYS A 46 10.72 -8.82 -0.22
C LYS A 46 11.25 -7.45 0.22
N SER A 47 11.42 -6.54 -0.73
CA SER A 47 11.97 -5.22 -0.52
C SER A 47 11.42 -4.21 -1.53
N ASP A 48 11.54 -2.92 -1.21
CA ASP A 48 11.14 -1.85 -2.13
C ASP A 48 11.93 -1.91 -3.46
N ALA A 49 13.20 -2.33 -3.42
CA ALA A 49 14.03 -2.51 -4.61
C ALA A 49 13.51 -3.64 -5.51
N ASP A 50 13.05 -4.75 -4.92
CA ASP A 50 12.41 -5.83 -5.68
C ASP A 50 11.11 -5.32 -6.34
N CYS A 51 10.33 -4.52 -5.63
CA CYS A 51 9.13 -3.92 -6.18
C CYS A 51 9.42 -2.96 -7.32
N GLN A 52 10.40 -2.07 -7.16
CA GLN A 52 10.79 -1.16 -8.22
C GLN A 52 11.24 -1.93 -9.47
N ALA A 53 12.13 -2.92 -9.32
CA ALA A 53 12.60 -3.74 -10.43
C ALA A 53 11.44 -4.51 -11.10
N LEU A 54 10.49 -5.01 -10.30
CA LEU A 54 9.33 -5.71 -10.81
C LEU A 54 8.42 -4.77 -11.62
N VAL A 55 8.12 -3.57 -11.10
CA VAL A 55 7.30 -2.57 -11.77
C VAL A 55 7.97 -2.09 -13.07
N GLU A 56 9.27 -1.84 -13.08
CA GLU A 56 10.03 -1.46 -14.28
C GLU A 56 10.01 -2.55 -15.37
N ARG A 57 10.06 -3.83 -14.95
CA ARG A 57 10.03 -4.98 -15.86
C ARG A 57 8.64 -5.23 -16.41
N VAL A 58 7.62 -5.22 -15.55
CA VAL A 58 6.23 -5.57 -15.89
C VAL A 58 5.51 -4.42 -16.57
N LYS A 59 5.83 -3.17 -16.21
CA LYS A 59 5.16 -1.95 -16.68
C LYS A 59 3.64 -2.03 -16.53
N PRO A 60 3.12 -2.23 -15.30
CA PRO A 60 1.69 -2.33 -15.05
C PRO A 60 0.96 -1.06 -15.51
N SER A 61 -0.29 -1.21 -15.96
CA SER A 61 -1.10 -0.11 -16.47
C SER A 61 -2.58 -0.29 -16.12
N LYS A 62 -3.35 0.81 -16.07
CA LYS A 62 -4.79 0.76 -15.81
C LYS A 62 -5.53 -0.15 -16.79
N LYS A 63 -5.15 -0.14 -18.06
CA LYS A 63 -5.75 -1.02 -19.09
C LYS A 63 -5.61 -2.49 -18.72
N GLN A 64 -4.46 -2.90 -18.20
CA GLN A 64 -4.25 -4.29 -17.78
C GLN A 64 -5.06 -4.62 -16.52
N VAL A 65 -5.20 -3.66 -15.59
CA VAL A 65 -6.04 -3.82 -14.40
C VAL A 65 -7.52 -3.94 -14.77
N GLU A 66 -8.00 -3.14 -15.72
CA GLU A 66 -9.36 -3.26 -16.25
C GLU A 66 -9.55 -4.63 -16.90
N GLN A 67 -8.66 -5.04 -17.81
CA GLN A 67 -8.70 -6.39 -18.41
C GLN A 67 -8.78 -7.48 -17.34
N TRP A 68 -7.95 -7.37 -16.30
CA TRP A 68 -7.95 -8.26 -15.15
C TRP A 68 -9.30 -8.32 -14.42
N LEU A 69 -9.89 -7.17 -14.09
CA LEU A 69 -11.21 -7.09 -13.45
C LEU A 69 -12.33 -7.67 -14.32
N TRP A 70 -12.19 -7.68 -15.64
CA TRP A 70 -13.12 -8.32 -16.57
C TRP A 70 -12.85 -9.82 -16.80
N GLY A 71 -12.01 -10.45 -15.96
CA GLY A 71 -11.67 -11.87 -16.06
C GLY A 71 -10.81 -12.21 -17.27
N ARG A 72 -10.15 -11.21 -17.88
CA ARG A 72 -9.22 -11.42 -18.98
C ARG A 72 -7.81 -11.39 -18.41
N THR A 73 -7.05 -12.46 -18.59
CA THR A 73 -5.61 -12.39 -18.41
C THR A 73 -5.10 -11.26 -19.32
N PRO A 74 -4.36 -10.26 -18.79
CA PRO A 74 -3.74 -9.23 -19.63
C PRO A 74 -3.01 -9.88 -20.80
N ASP A 75 -2.88 -9.19 -21.94
CA ASP A 75 -2.27 -9.73 -23.18
C ASP A 75 -0.76 -10.04 -23.00
N VAL A 76 -0.44 -11.07 -22.23
CA VAL A 76 0.88 -11.54 -21.84
C VAL A 76 0.87 -13.07 -21.81
N ASP A 77 2.05 -13.70 -21.89
CA ASP A 77 2.15 -15.16 -21.95
C ASP A 77 1.33 -15.84 -20.84
N PRO A 78 0.49 -16.84 -21.18
CA PRO A 78 -0.33 -17.56 -20.20
C PRO A 78 0.56 -18.21 -19.13
N GLY A 79 0.35 -17.83 -17.87
CA GLY A 79 1.15 -18.27 -16.72
C GLY A 79 2.23 -17.29 -16.25
N MET A 80 2.45 -16.17 -16.94
CA MET A 80 3.48 -15.16 -16.61
C MET A 80 2.90 -13.73 -16.50
N GLY A 81 1.58 -13.61 -16.38
CA GLY A 81 0.93 -12.30 -16.38
C GLY A 81 1.01 -11.53 -15.08
N PRO A 82 0.93 -10.18 -15.15
CA PRO A 82 0.74 -9.38 -13.97
C PRO A 82 -0.69 -9.53 -13.49
N TYR A 83 -0.83 -9.90 -12.24
CA TYR A 83 -2.09 -9.95 -11.54
C TYR A 83 -2.19 -8.72 -10.64
N TYR A 84 -3.39 -8.40 -10.16
CA TYR A 84 -3.60 -7.18 -9.39
C TYR A 84 -4.49 -7.43 -8.19
N LEU A 85 -4.13 -6.79 -7.08
CA LEU A 85 -5.04 -6.50 -5.99
C LEU A 85 -5.63 -5.12 -6.23
N VAL A 86 -6.95 -5.00 -6.24
CA VAL A 86 -7.64 -3.70 -6.17
C VAL A 86 -8.31 -3.60 -4.82
N LEU A 87 -7.82 -2.69 -3.99
CA LEU A 87 -8.33 -2.45 -2.66
C LEU A 87 -9.04 -1.09 -2.63
N SER A 88 -10.30 -1.11 -2.20
CA SER A 88 -11.15 0.07 -1.98
C SER A 88 -11.72 0.05 -0.56
N ASP A 89 -12.48 1.08 -0.19
CA ASP A 89 -13.03 1.25 1.16
C ASP A 89 -13.91 0.07 1.61
N ASN A 90 -14.53 -0.63 0.66
CA ASN A 90 -15.48 -1.70 0.92
C ASN A 90 -15.32 -2.94 0.02
N ARG A 91 -14.39 -2.93 -0.94
CA ARG A 91 -14.12 -4.08 -1.82
C ARG A 91 -12.65 -4.44 -1.88
N MET A 92 -12.40 -5.74 -1.94
CA MET A 92 -11.10 -6.33 -2.25
C MET A 92 -11.28 -7.24 -3.48
N GLU A 93 -10.76 -6.80 -4.63
CA GLU A 93 -10.84 -7.55 -5.89
C GLU A 93 -9.52 -8.28 -6.16
N PRO A 94 -9.57 -9.49 -6.72
CA PRO A 94 -9.23 -10.73 -6.02
C PRO A 94 -7.83 -10.76 -5.44
N THR A 95 -7.75 -11.31 -4.23
CA THR A 95 -6.52 -11.88 -3.71
C THR A 95 -6.38 -13.29 -4.27
N PHE A 96 -5.44 -13.52 -5.18
CA PHE A 96 -4.90 -14.87 -5.29
C PHE A 96 -4.41 -15.25 -3.91
N SER A 97 -4.72 -16.46 -3.43
CA SER A 97 -4.19 -17.09 -2.21
C SER A 97 -5.04 -17.08 -0.93
N ALA A 98 -6.37 -17.16 -1.03
CA ALA A 98 -7.15 -17.80 0.03
C ALA A 98 -7.33 -19.29 -0.28
N GLU A 99 -7.99 -19.66 -1.37
CA GLU A 99 -8.42 -21.04 -1.62
C GLU A 99 -7.78 -21.69 -2.86
N GLY A 100 -7.00 -20.92 -3.61
CA GLY A 100 -6.41 -21.37 -4.87
C GLY A 100 -7.26 -21.02 -6.10
N ASP A 101 -8.35 -20.31 -5.89
CA ASP A 101 -9.16 -19.64 -6.90
C ASP A 101 -9.02 -18.11 -6.81
N LEU A 102 -9.73 -17.44 -7.73
CA LEU A 102 -9.76 -16.00 -7.88
C LEU A 102 -11.11 -15.50 -7.39
N ASP A 103 -11.23 -15.18 -6.10
CA ASP A 103 -12.45 -14.54 -5.58
C ASP A 103 -12.18 -13.16 -4.96
N GLY A 104 -13.11 -12.24 -5.23
CA GLY A 104 -13.18 -10.92 -4.63
C GLY A 104 -14.18 -10.93 -3.48
N GLY A 105 -14.38 -9.77 -2.85
CA GLY A 105 -15.40 -9.70 -1.81
C GLY A 105 -15.52 -8.37 -1.10
N ASP A 106 -16.51 -8.33 -0.22
CA ASP A 106 -16.76 -7.19 0.65
C ASP A 106 -15.74 -7.16 1.79
N VAL A 107 -15.02 -6.04 1.91
CA VAL A 107 -14.05 -5.82 2.99
C VAL A 107 -14.56 -4.80 4.00
N LYS A 108 -14.33 -5.06 5.28
CA LYS A 108 -14.46 -4.06 6.35
C LYS A 108 -13.09 -3.80 6.93
N LEU A 109 -12.60 -2.59 6.71
CA LEU A 109 -11.29 -2.14 7.15
C LEU A 109 -11.38 -1.59 8.57
N GLY A 110 -10.48 -2.05 9.44
CA GLY A 110 -10.28 -1.50 10.77
C GLY A 110 -9.35 -0.29 10.76
N PRO A 111 -9.07 0.29 11.95
CA PRO A 111 -8.17 1.44 12.06
C PRO A 111 -6.72 1.02 11.79
N THR A 112 -6.01 1.79 10.97
CA THR A 112 -4.58 1.60 10.73
C THR A 112 -3.75 2.09 11.92
N LYS A 113 -2.79 1.27 12.37
CA LYS A 113 -1.82 1.61 13.42
C LYS A 113 -0.45 0.99 13.12
N GLY A 114 0.63 1.77 13.19
CA GLY A 114 1.96 1.33 12.78
C GLY A 114 2.07 0.89 11.32
N GLY A 115 1.16 1.33 10.43
CA GLY A 115 1.07 0.81 9.05
C GLY A 115 0.42 -0.57 8.93
N GLU A 116 -0.26 -1.04 9.98
CA GLU A 116 -1.02 -2.29 9.98
C GLU A 116 -2.52 -1.99 10.02
N THR A 117 -3.28 -2.58 9.10
CA THR A 117 -4.74 -2.43 9.00
C THR A 117 -5.40 -3.80 9.15
N PRO A 118 -6.07 -4.10 10.28
CA PRO A 118 -6.86 -5.32 10.38
C PRO A 118 -8.11 -5.22 9.50
N PHE A 119 -8.59 -6.33 8.98
CA PHE A 119 -9.82 -6.36 8.18
C PHE A 119 -10.61 -7.66 8.35
N THR A 120 -11.87 -7.61 7.93
CA THR A 120 -12.67 -8.81 7.63
C THR A 120 -13.08 -8.81 6.16
N LEU A 121 -13.00 -9.96 5.50
CA LEU A 121 -13.41 -10.19 4.12
C LEU A 121 -14.56 -11.20 4.09
N VAL A 122 -15.61 -10.89 3.33
CA VAL A 122 -16.67 -11.84 2.96
C VAL A 122 -16.53 -12.09 1.46
N PRO A 123 -16.05 -13.28 1.04
CA PRO A 123 -15.91 -13.60 -0.38
C PRO A 123 -17.27 -13.63 -1.10
N ASP A 124 -17.30 -13.24 -2.37
CA ASP A 124 -18.55 -13.19 -3.15
C ASP A 124 -19.14 -14.59 -3.40
N ASP A 125 -18.28 -15.58 -3.68
CA ASP A 125 -18.70 -16.96 -3.94
C ASP A 125 -18.98 -17.75 -2.65
N HIS A 126 -18.54 -17.22 -1.49
CA HIS A 126 -18.71 -17.81 -0.17
C HIS A 126 -19.26 -16.81 0.88
N PRO A 127 -20.50 -16.30 0.70
CA PRO A 127 -21.04 -15.22 1.53
C PRO A 127 -21.37 -15.62 2.97
N ASP A 128 -21.35 -16.92 3.28
CA ASP A 128 -21.49 -17.48 4.63
C ASP A 128 -20.16 -17.57 5.38
N THR A 129 -19.05 -17.31 4.69
CA THR A 129 -17.70 -17.34 5.24
C THR A 129 -17.22 -15.93 5.55
N THR A 130 -16.56 -15.76 6.70
CA THR A 130 -15.89 -14.51 7.06
C THR A 130 -14.43 -14.80 7.38
N ILE A 131 -13.55 -14.19 6.60
CA ILE A 131 -12.10 -14.32 6.75
C ILE A 131 -11.57 -13.08 7.48
N THR A 132 -10.80 -13.29 8.54
CA THR A 132 -10.04 -12.21 9.19
C THR A 132 -8.67 -12.05 8.54
N GLY A 133 -8.18 -10.83 8.42
CA GLY A 133 -6.85 -10.59 7.85
C GLY A 133 -6.19 -9.32 8.37
N THR A 134 -4.95 -9.12 7.94
CA THR A 134 -4.16 -7.93 8.22
C THR A 134 -3.47 -7.45 6.94
N ILE A 135 -3.55 -6.16 6.66
CA ILE A 135 -2.75 -5.51 5.63
C ILE A 135 -1.59 -4.79 6.30
N VAL A 136 -0.37 -5.05 5.86
CA VAL A 136 0.84 -4.35 6.32
C VAL A 136 1.38 -3.50 5.19
N ALA A 137 1.43 -2.20 5.43
CA ALA A 137 1.85 -1.17 4.50
C ALA A 137 2.59 -0.06 5.27
N LYS A 138 3.91 -0.20 5.38
CA LYS A 138 4.72 0.82 6.06
C LYS A 138 4.68 2.14 5.28
N PRO A 139 4.55 3.29 5.96
CA PRO A 139 4.64 4.59 5.30
C PRO A 139 5.90 4.69 4.43
N GLY A 140 5.72 5.07 3.16
CA GLY A 140 6.81 5.20 2.18
C GLY A 140 7.32 3.90 1.55
N SER A 141 6.86 2.72 1.99
CA SER A 141 7.23 1.45 1.38
C SER A 141 6.41 1.17 0.11
N GLN A 142 7.09 0.59 -0.88
CA GLN A 142 6.49 0.09 -2.11
C GLN A 142 5.88 -1.30 -1.92
N VAL A 143 6.21 -1.99 -0.83
CA VAL A 143 5.69 -3.31 -0.51
C VAL A 143 4.40 -3.20 0.30
N LEU A 144 3.39 -3.94 -0.11
CA LEU A 144 2.17 -4.21 0.65
C LEU A 144 2.08 -5.71 0.90
N ALA A 145 1.83 -6.11 2.15
CA ALA A 145 1.55 -7.51 2.48
C ALA A 145 0.10 -7.65 2.91
N VAL A 146 -0.61 -8.64 2.36
CA VAL A 146 -1.94 -9.05 2.83
C VAL A 146 -1.79 -10.42 3.45
N THR A 147 -2.15 -10.54 4.73
CA THR A 147 -2.24 -11.82 5.43
C THR A 147 -3.70 -12.14 5.66
N LEU A 148 -4.13 -13.31 5.20
CA LEU A 148 -5.39 -13.93 5.58
C LEU A 148 -5.10 -14.93 6.71
N HIS A 149 -5.88 -14.86 7.79
CA HIS A 149 -5.67 -15.69 8.97
C HIS A 149 -6.56 -16.93 8.95
N ASP A 150 -6.04 -18.03 9.48
CA ASP A 150 -6.79 -19.27 9.73
C ASP A 150 -7.49 -19.85 8.48
N ILE A 151 -6.88 -19.70 7.31
CA ILE A 151 -7.44 -20.23 6.06
C ILE A 151 -7.39 -21.77 6.08
N PRO A 152 -8.52 -22.46 5.87
CA PRO A 152 -8.57 -23.92 5.93
C PRO A 152 -7.77 -24.55 4.79
N VAL A 153 -6.63 -25.15 5.10
CA VAL A 153 -5.79 -25.89 4.14
C VAL A 153 -5.41 -27.23 4.76
N ASP A 154 -5.92 -28.32 4.18
CA ASP A 154 -5.61 -29.70 4.61
C ASP A 154 -5.88 -29.96 6.11
N ASP A 155 -7.14 -29.80 6.54
CA ASP A 155 -7.65 -30.07 7.89
C ASP A 155 -7.08 -29.21 9.04
N ALA A 156 -6.22 -28.24 8.74
CA ALA A 156 -5.72 -27.24 9.69
C ALA A 156 -5.78 -25.83 9.09
N GLY A 157 -6.23 -24.85 9.88
CA GLY A 157 -6.16 -23.46 9.48
C GLY A 157 -4.72 -22.94 9.48
N LYS A 158 -4.36 -22.18 8.44
CA LYS A 158 -3.03 -21.58 8.28
C LYS A 158 -3.13 -20.15 7.78
N ASP A 159 -2.24 -19.30 8.29
CA ASP A 159 -2.09 -17.96 7.75
C ASP A 159 -1.45 -18.00 6.36
N ARG A 160 -2.04 -17.24 5.43
CA ARG A 160 -1.53 -17.08 4.07
C ARG A 160 -1.17 -15.63 3.84
N THR A 161 0.09 -15.36 3.49
CA THR A 161 0.58 -14.00 3.22
C THR A 161 0.98 -13.85 1.76
N VAL A 162 0.49 -12.79 1.13
CA VAL A 162 0.81 -12.41 -0.25
C VAL A 162 1.41 -11.02 -0.25
N TYR A 163 2.44 -10.83 -1.08
CA TYR A 163 3.14 -9.56 -1.23
C TYR A 163 2.81 -8.94 -2.57
N TYR A 164 2.56 -7.64 -2.53
CA TYR A 164 2.19 -6.81 -3.65
C TYR A 164 3.10 -5.60 -3.74
N CYS A 165 3.23 -5.04 -4.93
CA CYS A 165 3.95 -3.81 -5.19
C CYS A 165 3.01 -2.67 -5.50
N ARG A 166 3.18 -1.55 -4.79
CA ARG A 166 2.66 -0.27 -5.26
C ARG A 166 3.28 0.05 -6.61
N PHE A 167 2.46 0.62 -7.46
CA PHE A 167 2.91 1.31 -8.65
C PHE A 167 2.03 2.54 -8.82
N GLU A 168 2.67 3.65 -9.12
CA GLU A 168 1.96 4.82 -9.63
C GLU A 168 1.99 4.71 -11.15
N GLU A 169 0.85 4.95 -11.79
CA GLU A 169 0.87 5.18 -13.23
C GLU A 169 1.52 6.56 -13.43
N PRO A 170 2.56 6.70 -14.27
CA PRO A 170 3.10 8.02 -14.56
C PRO A 170 1.95 8.91 -15.03
N ALA A 171 1.82 10.10 -14.42
CA ALA A 171 0.90 11.10 -14.90
C ALA A 171 1.13 11.24 -16.40
N THR A 172 0.14 10.82 -17.19
CA THR A 172 0.24 10.92 -18.64
C THR A 172 0.44 12.40 -18.93
N GLU A 173 1.55 12.77 -19.59
CA GLU A 173 1.71 14.12 -20.10
C GLU A 173 0.45 14.42 -20.95
N THR A 174 -0.38 15.33 -20.44
CA THR A 174 -1.49 15.94 -21.19
C THR A 174 -0.96 16.94 -22.19
#